data_AF-C2MAR8-F1
#
_entry.id   AF-C2MAR8-F1
#
_cell.length_a   1.000
_cell.length_b   1.000
_cell.length_c   1.000
_cell.angle_alpha   90.00
_cell.angle_beta   90.00
_cell.angle_gamma   90.00
#
_symmetry.space_group_name_H-M   'P 1'
#
loop_
_entity.id
_entity.type
_entity.pdbx_description
1 polymer ?
#
loop_
_entity_poly.entity_id
_entity_poly.type
_entity_poly.pdbx_seq_one_letter_code
_entity_poly.pdbx_strand_id
1 'polypeptide(L)'
;ISTNTSQVLTVDSISCDFNTYPYEAVVYGTQTIYRKSNVTERSLVTACSLLNTVRSDRNPQGFLITKFRVINNETRRTTPR
;
A
#
# COMPACT_ATOMS: atom_id res chain seq x y z
N ILE A 1 -15.97 4.69 -15.49
CA ILE A 1 -15.90 5.17 -14.09
C ILE A 1 -15.20 6.51 -14.10
N SER A 2 -15.94 7.61 -14.02
CA SER A 2 -15.39 8.98 -14.05
C SER A 2 -16.18 9.87 -13.10
N THR A 3 -16.04 9.60 -11.81
CA THR A 3 -16.34 10.59 -10.78
C THR A 3 -15.01 11.23 -10.42
N ASN A 4 -14.89 12.57 -10.54
CA ASN A 4 -13.67 13.33 -10.21
C ASN A 4 -13.25 13.08 -8.75
N THR A 5 -12.51 12.00 -8.53
CA THR A 5 -11.99 11.57 -7.24
C THR A 5 -10.49 11.41 -7.42
N SER A 6 -9.72 12.28 -6.79
CA SER A 6 -8.27 12.14 -6.73
C SER A 6 -7.91 11.36 -5.48
N GLN A 7 -7.01 10.41 -5.59
CA GLN A 7 -6.53 9.62 -4.45
C GLN A 7 -5.03 9.74 -4.35
N VAL A 8 -4.55 9.97 -3.13
CA VAL A 8 -3.13 10.03 -2.80
C VAL A 8 -2.87 8.96 -1.75
N LEU A 9 -1.90 8.09 -2.02
CA LEU A 9 -1.41 7.13 -1.04
C LEU A 9 -0.02 7.58 -0.57
N THR A 10 0.12 7.79 0.74
CA THR A 10 1.40 8.08 1.38
C THR A 10 1.85 6.85 2.13
N VAL A 11 3.07 6.39 1.89
CA VAL A 11 3.66 5.28 2.63
C VAL A 11 4.33 5.86 3.87
N ASP A 12 3.86 5.43 5.05
CA ASP A 12 4.37 5.91 6.33
C ASP A 12 5.58 5.08 6.77
N SER A 13 5.45 3.74 6.70
CA SER A 13 6.56 2.83 6.98
C SER A 13 6.37 1.47 6.31
N ILE A 14 7.49 0.74 6.18
CA ILE A 14 7.53 -0.61 5.65
C ILE A 14 8.32 -1.46 6.64
N SER A 15 7.72 -2.57 7.08
CA SER A 15 8.36 -3.58 7.92
C SER A 15 8.57 -4.84 7.10
N CYS A 16 9.81 -5.29 6.96
CA CYS A 16 10.15 -6.50 6.23
C CYS A 16 10.85 -7.49 7.18
N ASP A 17 10.36 -8.72 7.23
CA ASP A 17 11.03 -9.83 7.91
C ASP A 17 11.83 -10.65 6.89
N PHE A 18 13.16 -10.53 6.96
CA PHE A 18 14.09 -11.26 6.11
C PHE A 18 14.63 -12.54 6.77
N ASN A 19 14.16 -12.91 7.97
CA ASN A 19 14.64 -14.08 8.68
C ASN A 19 14.01 -15.38 8.17
N THR A 20 12.82 -15.30 7.57
CA THR A 20 12.06 -16.46 7.09
C THR A 20 11.71 -16.27 5.61
N TYR A 21 12.04 -17.26 4.79
CA TYR A 21 11.70 -17.25 3.36
C TYR A 21 10.38 -18.03 3.10
N PRO A 22 9.45 -17.52 2.27
CA PRO A 22 9.47 -16.22 1.57
C PRO A 22 9.36 -15.03 2.53
N TYR A 23 10.01 -13.91 2.21
CA TYR A 23 10.11 -12.76 3.12
C TYR A 23 8.76 -12.06 3.24
N GLU A 24 8.29 -11.81 4.45
CA GLU A 24 7.02 -11.12 4.67
C GLU A 24 7.26 -9.61 4.80
N ALA A 25 6.46 -8.83 4.09
CA ALA A 25 6.50 -7.37 4.14
C ALA A 25 5.13 -6.82 4.50
N VAL A 26 5.10 -5.87 5.44
CA VAL A 26 3.91 -5.12 5.84
C VAL A 26 4.15 -3.64 5.56
N VAL A 27 3.25 -3.04 4.78
CA VAL A 27 3.28 -1.63 4.42
C VAL A 27 2.17 -0.92 5.18
N TYR A 28 2.55 0.11 5.93
CA TYR A 28 1.65 1.02 6.61
C TYR A 28 1.60 2.32 5.82
N GLY A 29 0.41 2.78 5.49
CA GLY A 29 0.24 4.02 4.76
C GLY A 29 -1.10 4.69 5.03
N THR A 30 -1.14 5.96 4.68
CA THR A 30 -2.33 6.79 4.78
C THR A 30 -2.84 7.10 3.37
N GLN A 31 -4.11 6.81 3.12
CA GLN A 31 -4.78 7.09 1.85
C GLN A 31 -5.72 8.28 2.02
N THR A 32 -5.49 9.34 1.26
CA THR A 32 -6.37 10.51 1.20
C THR A 32 -7.16 10.51 -0.09
N ILE A 33 -8.49 10.56 0.03
CA ILE A 33 -9.44 10.54 -1.08
C ILE A 33 -10.10 11.92 -1.15
N TYR A 34 -9.75 12.68 -2.18
CA TYR A 34 -10.31 13.98 -2.48
C TYR A 34 -11.52 13.83 -3.41
N ARG A 35 -12.69 14.19 -2.91
CA ARG A 35 -13.92 14.33 -3.70
C ARG A 35 -14.35 15.80 -3.74
N LYS A 36 -15.34 16.11 -4.58
CA LYS A 36 -15.91 17.45 -4.68
C LYS A 36 -16.49 17.93 -3.34
N SER A 37 -17.17 17.05 -2.62
CA SER A 37 -17.92 17.38 -1.38
C SER A 37 -17.19 17.06 -0.09
N ASN A 38 -16.16 16.21 -0.12
CA ASN A 38 -15.46 15.79 1.08
C ASN A 38 -14.04 15.30 0.80
N VAL A 39 -13.23 15.32 1.86
CA VAL A 39 -11.92 14.69 1.93
C VAL A 39 -12.00 13.56 2.94
N THR A 40 -11.65 12.34 2.53
CA THR A 40 -11.63 11.16 3.41
C THR A 40 -10.21 10.67 3.56
N GLU A 41 -9.74 10.53 4.80
CA GLU A 41 -8.46 9.92 5.15
C GLU A 41 -8.70 8.50 5.67
N ARG A 42 -7.90 7.55 5.19
CA ARG A 42 -8.00 6.14 5.53
C ARG A 42 -6.64 5.62 5.95
N SER A 43 -6.63 4.80 7.00
CA SER A 43 -5.47 4.00 7.38
C SER A 43 -5.47 2.75 6.52
N LEU A 44 -4.43 2.55 5.71
CA LEU A 44 -4.25 1.40 4.84
C LEU A 44 -3.03 0.60 5.30
N VAL A 45 -3.28 -0.63 5.74
CA VAL A 45 -2.22 -1.59 6.06
C VAL A 45 -2.32 -2.74 5.08
N THR A 46 -1.24 -3.01 4.37
CA THR A 46 -1.17 -4.10 3.39
C THR A 46 -0.02 -5.01 3.73
N ALA A 47 -0.12 -6.28 3.35
CA ALA A 47 0.96 -7.24 3.48
C ALA A 47 1.16 -8.01 2.18
N CYS A 48 2.38 -8.46 1.97
CA CYS A 48 2.76 -9.30 0.85
C CYS A 48 3.97 -10.18 1.19
N SER A 49 4.15 -11.24 0.42
CA SER A 49 5.34 -12.08 0.48
C SER A 49 6.26 -11.74 -0.69
N LEU A 50 7.54 -11.48 -0.42
CA LEU A 50 8.59 -11.20 -1.39
C LEU A 50 9.37 -12.49 -1.68
N LEU A 51 9.34 -12.91 -2.94
CA LEU A 51 10.14 -14.03 -3.44
C LEU A 51 11.34 -13.49 -4.20
N ASN A 52 12.49 -14.16 -4.09
CA ASN A 52 13.63 -13.81 -4.91
C ASN A 52 13.37 -14.17 -6.38
N THR A 53 13.72 -13.28 -7.29
CA THR A 53 13.69 -13.50 -8.74
C THR A 53 14.96 -12.94 -9.37
N VAL A 54 15.22 -13.31 -10.62
CA VAL A 54 16.41 -12.88 -11.34
C VAL A 54 16.40 -11.36 -11.49
N ARG A 55 17.48 -10.71 -11.04
CA ARG A 55 17.68 -9.27 -11.24
C ARG A 55 17.82 -8.99 -12.74
N SER A 56 17.10 -7.99 -13.21
CA SER A 56 17.17 -7.51 -14.58
C SER A 56 17.06 -6.00 -14.60
N ASP A 57 17.32 -5.37 -15.75
CA ASP A 57 17.14 -3.92 -15.92
C ASP A 57 15.71 -3.48 -15.56
N ARG A 58 14.71 -4.36 -15.75
CA ARG A 58 13.30 -4.11 -15.41
C ARG A 58 12.91 -4.52 -13.99
N ASN A 59 13.76 -5.26 -13.28
CA ASN A 59 13.59 -5.60 -11.87
C ASN A 59 14.96 -5.64 -11.17
N PRO A 60 15.61 -4.49 -10.95
CA PRO A 60 16.93 -4.44 -10.34
C PRO A 60 16.91 -4.92 -8.88
N GLN A 61 15.75 -4.80 -8.22
CA GLN A 61 15.54 -5.23 -6.85
C GLN A 61 15.56 -6.76 -6.74
N GLY A 62 15.12 -7.47 -7.78
CA GLY A 62 15.13 -8.93 -7.82
C GLY A 62 14.10 -9.57 -6.89
N PHE A 63 12.98 -8.88 -6.63
CA PHE A 63 11.87 -9.42 -5.85
C PHE A 63 10.60 -9.55 -6.68
N LEU A 64 9.85 -10.61 -6.42
CA LEU A 64 8.49 -10.81 -6.90
C LEU A 64 7.53 -10.66 -5.72
N ILE A 65 6.63 -9.68 -5.81
CA ILE A 65 5.56 -9.52 -4.83
C ILE A 65 4.49 -10.57 -5.10
N THR A 66 4.16 -11.35 -4.07
CA THR A 66 3.11 -12.36 -4.10
C THR A 66 2.20 -12.21 -2.88
N LYS A 67 1.02 -12.85 -2.93
CA LYS A 67 0.06 -12.88 -1.81
C LYS A 67 -0.29 -11.50 -1.25
N PHE A 68 -0.33 -10.49 -2.13
CA PHE A 68 -0.71 -9.14 -1.73
C PHE A 68 -2.13 -9.13 -1.15
N ARG A 69 -2.26 -8.63 0.07
CA ARG A 69 -3.55 -8.56 0.79
C ARG A 69 -3.64 -7.28 1.61
N VAL A 70 -4.87 -6.77 1.73
CA VAL A 70 -5.18 -5.64 2.60
C VAL A 70 -5.50 -6.20 3.99
N ILE A 71 -4.69 -5.84 4.98
CA ILE A 71 -4.91 -6.20 6.40
C ILE A 71 -5.90 -5.24 7.04
N ASN A 72 -5.73 -3.94 6.77
CA ASN A 72 -6.57 -2.90 7.34
C ASN A 72 -6.88 -1.84 6.30
N ASN A 73 -8.12 -1.37 6.27
CA ASN A 73 -8.56 -0.28 5.41
C ASN A 73 -9.67 0.50 6.12
N GLU A 74 -9.30 1.21 7.17
CA GLU A 74 -10.22 1.92 8.04
C GLU A 74 -10.28 3.41 7.69
N THR A 75 -11.50 3.96 7.62
CA THR A 75 -11.68 5.41 7.55
C THR A 75 -11.28 6.03 8.89
N ARG A 76 -10.27 6.91 8.86
CA ARG A 76 -9.79 7.63 10.04
C ARG A 76 -10.52 8.95 10.23
N ARG A 77 -10.73 9.68 9.14
CA ARG A 77 -11.37 11.00 9.17
C ARG A 77 -12.12 11.27 7.89
N THR A 78 -13.27 11.93 7.99
CA THR A 78 -13.97 12.52 6.85
C THR A 78 -14.24 13.98 7.16
N THR A 79 -13.74 14.89 6.33
CA THR A 79 -13.97 16.33 6.47
C THR A 79 -14.81 16.79 5.28
N PRO A 80 -16.01 17.38 5.48
CA PRO A 80 -16.75 18.01 4.40
C PRO A 80 -15.96 19.20 3.87
N ARG A 81 -16.08 19.46 2.56
CA ARG A 81 -15.41 20.58 1.89
C ARG A 81 -16.37 21.74 1.67
#